data_AF-A0A2C5XYM8-F1
#
_entry.id   AF-A0A2C5XYM8-F1
#
_cell.length_a   1.000
_cell.length_b   1.000
_cell.length_c   1.000
_cell.angle_alpha   90.00
_cell.angle_beta   90.00
_cell.angle_gamma   90.00
#
_symmetry.space_group_name_H-M   'P 1'
#
loop_
_entity.id
_entity.type
_entity.pdbx_description
1 polymer ?
#
loop_
_entity_poly.entity_id
_entity_poly.type
_entity_poly.pdbx_seq_one_letter_code
_entity_poly.pdbx_strand_id
1 'polypeptide(L)'
;MAHAANRLRLQYSPGEGAYIIEIQLTVLKFLNKVCKALVPSPLDQSRADENAWSALYILPKTDDLYGPSLGARVMTAPFQPPKQINFDRLVAILEALGACSANHLFSLRTDPGYWNEWLRDAAEHHVEHILDINGQLHPHLTAPSCTYYWARVIRTTILWSYFAADIHPLLARAANELKDEYVQHSTPLNNLEPLPKRIEDAVLYLRYFLDRAIRGLLFTFRQCAQGSPPLRRLFRREICSVSNDDPAIMEAVPHDITIEETEAVRLLTGVWDSPRGMAPVVLSPTLDELDR
;
A
#
# COMPACT_ATOMS: atom_id res chain seq x y z
N MET A 1 33.36 18.95 1.30
CA MET A 1 33.00 19.09 -0.13
C MET A 1 32.94 17.73 -0.81
N ALA A 2 32.01 16.85 -0.41
CA ALA A 2 31.87 15.50 -0.99
C ALA A 2 30.42 14.98 -0.93
N HIS A 3 29.42 15.87 -0.97
CA HIS A 3 28.00 15.49 -0.88
C HIS A 3 27.16 15.92 -2.10
N ALA A 4 27.77 16.48 -3.16
CA ALA A 4 27.05 16.96 -4.33
C ALA A 4 27.03 15.98 -5.54
N ALA A 5 27.79 14.88 -5.50
CA ALA A 5 28.04 14.06 -6.70
C ALA A 5 27.12 12.83 -6.89
N ASN A 6 26.09 12.64 -6.05
CA ASN A 6 25.28 11.41 -6.08
C ASN A 6 23.87 11.57 -6.69
N ARG A 7 23.57 12.71 -7.34
CA ARG A 7 22.23 13.03 -7.90
C ARG A 7 22.01 12.62 -9.38
N LEU A 8 22.97 11.98 -10.05
CA LEU A 8 22.87 11.65 -11.48
C LEU A 8 23.22 10.18 -11.80
N ARG A 9 22.81 9.23 -10.94
CA ARG A 9 22.72 7.83 -11.41
C ARG A 9 21.44 7.69 -12.20
N LEU A 10 21.48 8.04 -13.49
CA LEU A 10 20.50 7.57 -14.46
C LEU A 10 20.40 6.04 -14.30
N GLN A 11 19.17 5.53 -14.17
CA GLN A 11 18.90 4.13 -13.88
C GLN A 11 19.41 3.19 -14.98
N TYR A 12 19.73 3.75 -16.15
CA TYR A 12 20.31 3.11 -17.32
C TYR A 12 21.44 3.99 -17.87
N SER A 13 22.52 3.38 -18.36
CA SER A 13 23.55 4.10 -19.10
C SER A 13 22.97 4.67 -20.41
N PRO A 14 23.54 5.74 -20.99
CA PRO A 14 23.05 6.31 -22.25
C PRO A 14 22.96 5.29 -23.39
N GLY A 15 23.86 4.29 -23.41
CA GLY A 15 23.82 3.19 -24.39
C GLY A 15 22.65 2.23 -24.16
N GLU A 16 22.40 1.83 -22.91
CA GLU A 16 21.23 1.01 -22.55
C GLU A 16 19.91 1.77 -22.80
N GLY A 17 19.89 3.08 -22.52
CA GLY A 17 18.77 3.95 -22.84
C GLY A 17 18.47 4.02 -24.33
N ALA A 18 19.49 4.04 -25.20
CA ALA A 18 19.29 4.01 -26.64
C ALA A 18 18.63 2.71 -27.11
N TYR A 19 19.06 1.55 -26.58
CA TYR A 19 18.42 0.26 -26.88
C TYR A 19 16.98 0.19 -26.39
N ILE A 20 16.71 0.70 -25.18
CA ILE A 20 15.34 0.74 -24.63
C ILE A 20 14.44 1.59 -25.53
N ILE A 21 14.90 2.75 -25.98
CA ILE A 21 14.14 3.63 -26.88
C ILE A 21 13.94 2.96 -28.24
N GLU A 22 14.94 2.29 -28.79
CA GLU A 22 14.82 1.58 -30.07
C GLU A 22 13.80 0.44 -29.99
N ILE A 23 13.82 -0.34 -28.92
CA ILE A 23 12.84 -1.41 -28.66
C ILE A 23 11.44 -0.81 -28.51
N GLN A 24 11.28 0.24 -27.69
CA GLN A 24 10.00 0.93 -27.50
C GLN A 24 9.46 1.48 -28.83
N LEU A 25 10.32 2.11 -29.64
CA LEU A 25 9.94 2.69 -30.92
C LEU A 25 9.55 1.60 -31.93
N THR A 26 10.21 0.45 -31.89
CA THR A 26 9.90 -0.71 -32.74
C THR A 26 8.57 -1.34 -32.36
N VAL A 27 8.33 -1.52 -31.06
CA VAL A 27 7.05 -2.01 -30.52
C VAL A 27 5.93 -1.03 -30.87
N LEU A 28 6.16 0.28 -30.73
CA LEU A 28 5.15 1.31 -31.03
C LEU A 28 4.83 1.36 -32.53
N LYS A 29 5.83 1.19 -33.41
CA LYS A 29 5.61 1.04 -34.86
C LYS A 29 4.80 -0.22 -35.18
N PHE A 30 5.10 -1.34 -34.53
CA PHE A 30 4.36 -2.58 -34.71
C PHE A 30 2.89 -2.43 -34.26
N LEU A 31 2.67 -1.92 -33.05
CA LEU A 31 1.33 -1.65 -32.52
C LEU A 31 0.56 -0.68 -33.42
N ASN A 32 1.20 0.38 -33.93
CA ASN A 32 0.58 1.31 -34.86
C ASN A 32 0.14 0.62 -36.17
N LYS A 33 0.97 -0.28 -36.72
CA LYS A 33 0.60 -1.09 -37.89
C LYS A 33 -0.58 -2.02 -37.60
N VAL A 34 -0.57 -2.66 -36.44
CA VAL A 34 -1.65 -3.57 -36.01
C VAL A 34 -2.96 -2.79 -35.80
N CYS A 35 -2.93 -1.65 -35.11
CA CYS A 35 -4.10 -0.79 -34.93
C CYS A 35 -4.64 -0.27 -36.27
N LYS A 36 -3.77 0.13 -37.20
CA LYS A 36 -4.18 0.53 -38.57
C LYS A 36 -4.80 -0.61 -39.38
N ALA A 37 -4.40 -1.85 -39.12
CA ALA A 37 -4.97 -3.02 -39.79
C ALA A 37 -6.31 -3.47 -39.15
N LEU A 38 -6.49 -3.23 -37.86
CA LEU A 38 -7.71 -3.57 -37.10
C LEU A 38 -8.84 -2.55 -37.27
N VAL A 39 -8.52 -1.26 -37.49
CA VAL A 39 -9.52 -0.21 -37.70
C VAL A 39 -9.94 -0.20 -39.19
N PRO A 40 -11.22 -0.46 -39.52
CA PRO A 40 -11.69 -0.40 -40.90
C PRO A 40 -11.78 1.06 -41.37
N SER A 41 -10.86 1.46 -42.25
CA SER A 41 -10.73 2.76 -42.91
C SER A 41 -10.08 3.89 -42.08
N PRO A 42 -9.21 4.74 -42.68
CA PRO A 42 -8.70 5.92 -41.98
C PRO A 42 -9.86 6.87 -41.67
N LEU A 43 -9.98 7.24 -40.40
CA LEU A 43 -10.81 8.38 -39.99
C LEU A 43 -10.33 9.60 -40.77
N ASP A 44 -11.20 10.10 -41.64
CA ASP A 44 -11.02 11.36 -42.35
C ASP A 44 -10.75 12.44 -41.31
N GLN A 45 -9.55 13.03 -41.33
CA GLN A 45 -9.10 14.02 -40.35
C GLN A 45 -9.96 15.31 -40.38
N SER A 46 -10.92 15.40 -41.30
CA SER A 46 -11.90 16.48 -41.41
C SER A 46 -13.14 16.32 -40.51
N ARG A 47 -13.33 15.17 -39.84
CA ARG A 47 -14.37 14.97 -38.83
C ARG A 47 -13.78 14.41 -37.54
N ALA A 48 -13.25 15.30 -36.72
CA ALA A 48 -13.10 15.03 -35.30
C ALA A 48 -14.50 15.05 -34.66
N ASP A 49 -15.33 14.05 -34.93
CA ASP A 49 -16.42 13.73 -34.01
C ASP A 49 -15.74 13.19 -32.75
N GLU A 50 -15.61 14.02 -31.72
CA GLU A 50 -15.07 13.65 -30.39
C GLU A 50 -15.77 12.38 -29.83
N ASN A 51 -16.99 12.10 -30.28
CA ASN A 51 -17.76 10.92 -29.92
C ASN A 51 -17.30 9.60 -30.58
N ALA A 52 -16.59 9.64 -31.73
CA ALA A 52 -16.15 8.43 -32.42
C ALA A 52 -14.98 7.73 -31.70
N TRP A 53 -14.12 8.51 -31.04
CA TRP A 53 -13.01 7.98 -30.24
C TRP A 53 -13.47 7.37 -28.92
N SER A 54 -14.60 7.81 -28.37
CA SER A 54 -15.18 7.24 -27.15
C SER A 54 -15.63 5.78 -27.33
N ALA A 55 -15.98 5.37 -28.56
CA ALA A 55 -16.45 4.01 -28.86
C ALA A 55 -15.33 2.97 -29.04
N LEU A 56 -14.07 3.40 -29.28
CA LEU A 56 -12.91 2.53 -29.46
C LEU A 56 -12.16 2.23 -28.16
N TYR A 57 -12.43 2.99 -27.10
CA TYR A 57 -12.14 2.51 -25.76
C TYR A 57 -13.09 1.35 -25.50
N ILE A 58 -12.57 0.13 -25.64
CA ILE A 58 -13.15 -1.03 -24.97
C ILE A 58 -12.95 -0.76 -23.48
N LEU A 59 -13.76 0.13 -22.91
CA LEU A 59 -14.07 0.07 -21.50
C LEU A 59 -14.60 -1.35 -21.31
N PRO A 60 -14.02 -2.15 -20.38
CA PRO A 60 -14.64 -3.39 -20.01
C PRO A 60 -16.10 -3.05 -19.70
N LYS A 61 -17.05 -3.72 -20.37
CA LYS A 61 -18.47 -3.58 -20.03
C LYS A 61 -18.58 -3.79 -18.53
N THR A 62 -18.75 -2.70 -17.80
CA THR A 62 -19.07 -2.74 -16.38
C THR A 62 -20.51 -3.16 -16.34
N ASP A 63 -20.83 -4.26 -15.67
CA ASP A 63 -22.19 -4.44 -15.20
C ASP A 63 -22.54 -3.17 -14.41
N ASP A 64 -23.64 -2.51 -14.74
CA ASP A 64 -24.05 -1.22 -14.17
C ASP A 64 -24.20 -1.25 -12.62
N LEU A 65 -24.12 -2.45 -12.02
CA LEU A 65 -24.19 -2.71 -10.59
C LEU A 65 -22.81 -2.78 -9.89
N TYR A 66 -21.75 -3.11 -10.63
CA TYR A 66 -20.41 -3.32 -10.08
C TYR A 66 -19.41 -2.68 -11.05
N GLY A 67 -18.85 -1.53 -10.66
CA GLY A 67 -17.85 -0.82 -11.45
C GLY A 67 -16.65 -1.71 -11.86
N PRO A 68 -15.73 -1.19 -12.68
CA PRO A 68 -14.65 -2.00 -13.23
C PRO A 68 -13.83 -2.63 -12.10
N SER A 69 -13.51 -3.92 -12.23
CA SER A 69 -12.76 -4.66 -11.21
C SER A 69 -11.44 -3.93 -10.88
N LEU A 70 -10.98 -4.06 -9.64
CA LEU A 70 -9.73 -3.41 -9.18
C LEU A 70 -8.56 -3.70 -10.14
N GLY A 71 -8.47 -4.95 -10.64
CA GLY A 71 -7.47 -5.34 -11.63
C GLY A 71 -7.61 -4.60 -12.97
N ALA A 72 -8.84 -4.44 -13.49
CA ALA A 72 -9.07 -3.66 -14.71
C ALA A 72 -8.70 -2.18 -14.51
N ARG A 73 -9.03 -1.61 -13.34
CA ARG A 73 -8.69 -0.21 -13.00
C ARG A 73 -7.20 0.01 -12.87
N VAL A 74 -6.48 -0.91 -12.21
CA VAL A 74 -5.01 -0.88 -12.09
C VAL A 74 -4.35 -0.94 -13.47
N MET A 75 -4.85 -1.79 -14.38
CA MET A 75 -4.34 -1.90 -15.74
C MET A 75 -4.58 -0.64 -16.57
N THR A 76 -5.70 0.07 -16.35
CA THR A 76 -6.02 1.31 -17.06
C THR A 76 -5.43 2.56 -16.42
N ALA A 77 -5.06 2.52 -15.14
CA ALA A 77 -4.58 3.66 -14.35
C ALA A 77 -3.43 4.45 -14.99
N PRO A 78 -2.35 3.82 -15.52
CA PRO A 78 -1.25 4.56 -16.14
C PRO A 78 -1.63 5.23 -17.47
N PHE A 79 -2.78 4.87 -18.04
CA PHE A 79 -3.28 5.42 -19.30
C PHE A 79 -4.37 6.48 -19.09
N GLN A 80 -4.80 6.71 -17.86
CA GLN A 80 -5.77 7.76 -17.53
C GLN A 80 -5.03 9.06 -17.18
N PRO A 81 -5.49 10.22 -17.67
CA PRO A 81 -4.99 11.49 -17.18
C PRO A 81 -5.26 11.56 -15.66
N PRO A 82 -4.34 12.15 -14.86
CA PRO A 82 -4.53 12.24 -13.42
C PRO A 82 -5.84 12.97 -13.13
N LYS A 83 -6.77 12.28 -12.45
CA LYS A 83 -7.99 12.92 -11.97
C LYS A 83 -7.65 13.99 -10.94
N GLN A 84 -8.49 15.01 -10.83
CA GLN A 84 -8.34 16.05 -9.82
C GLN A 84 -8.31 15.39 -8.44
N ILE A 85 -7.31 15.72 -7.63
CA ILE A 85 -7.20 15.17 -6.27
C ILE A 85 -8.30 15.79 -5.42
N ASN A 86 -9.16 14.96 -4.84
CA ASN A 86 -10.15 15.39 -3.85
C ASN A 86 -9.49 15.56 -2.47
N PHE A 87 -8.97 16.77 -2.22
CA PHE A 87 -8.32 17.11 -0.95
C PHE A 87 -9.29 17.07 0.24
N ASP A 88 -10.56 17.47 0.04
CA ASP A 88 -11.56 17.44 1.11
C ASP A 88 -11.74 16.04 1.68
N ARG A 89 -11.82 15.04 0.81
CA ARG A 89 -11.95 13.66 1.25
C ARG A 89 -10.67 13.11 1.86
N LEU A 90 -9.52 13.41 1.28
CA LEU A 90 -8.24 12.98 1.85
C LEU A 90 -8.13 13.43 3.31
N VAL A 91 -8.44 14.70 3.56
CA VAL A 91 -8.52 15.27 4.90
C VAL A 91 -9.54 14.54 5.75
N ALA A 92 -10.78 14.39 5.27
CA ALA A 92 -11.86 13.74 6.03
C ALA A 92 -11.51 12.31 6.46
N ILE A 93 -10.85 11.52 5.61
CA ILE A 93 -10.41 10.16 5.94
C ILE A 93 -9.32 10.19 7.02
N LEU A 94 -8.33 11.06 6.88
CA LEU A 94 -7.22 11.15 7.85
C LEU A 94 -7.70 11.67 9.21
N GLU A 95 -8.64 12.61 9.22
CA GLU A 95 -9.31 13.09 10.44
C GLU A 95 -10.15 11.99 11.08
N ALA A 96 -10.92 11.23 10.30
CA ALA A 96 -11.68 10.09 10.80
C ALA A 96 -10.75 9.03 11.40
N LEU A 97 -9.64 8.69 10.74
CA LEU A 97 -8.62 7.78 11.28
C LEU A 97 -8.02 8.31 12.58
N GLY A 98 -7.75 9.62 12.65
CA GLY A 98 -7.30 10.30 13.87
C GLY A 98 -8.30 10.15 15.02
N ALA A 99 -9.58 10.42 14.76
CA ALA A 99 -10.66 10.27 15.74
C ALA A 99 -10.84 8.82 16.19
N CYS A 100 -10.82 7.85 15.27
CA CYS A 100 -10.87 6.43 15.59
C CYS A 100 -9.69 6.00 16.48
N SER A 101 -8.49 6.49 16.19
CA SER A 101 -7.29 6.13 16.97
C SER A 101 -7.27 6.75 18.36
N ALA A 102 -7.73 8.00 18.48
CA ALA A 102 -7.90 8.66 19.76
C ALA A 102 -8.96 7.95 20.62
N ASN A 103 -10.10 7.58 20.03
CA ASN A 103 -11.14 6.82 20.71
C ASN A 103 -10.63 5.44 21.13
N HIS A 104 -9.94 4.71 20.25
CA HIS A 104 -9.32 3.43 20.57
C HIS A 104 -8.39 3.55 21.79
N LEU A 105 -7.48 4.53 21.78
CA LEU A 105 -6.55 4.75 22.90
C LEU A 105 -7.27 5.15 24.19
N PHE A 106 -8.34 5.94 24.09
CA PHE A 106 -9.17 6.30 25.24
C PHE A 106 -9.88 5.07 25.82
N SER A 107 -10.50 4.23 24.98
CA SER A 107 -11.17 3.00 25.40
C SER A 107 -10.19 2.04 26.08
N LEU A 108 -8.98 1.87 25.56
CA LEU A 108 -7.94 1.04 26.20
C LEU A 108 -7.58 1.51 27.63
N ARG A 109 -7.71 2.81 27.92
CA ARG A 109 -7.38 3.38 29.24
C ARG A 109 -8.56 3.39 30.22
N THR A 110 -9.78 3.45 29.69
CA THR A 110 -10.99 3.74 30.49
C THR A 110 -11.90 2.55 30.67
N ASP A 111 -11.90 1.60 29.75
CA ASP A 111 -12.74 0.42 29.78
C ASP A 111 -11.88 -0.86 29.91
N PRO A 112 -11.85 -1.48 31.10
CA PRO A 112 -11.16 -2.76 31.32
C PRO A 112 -11.72 -3.91 30.47
N GLY A 113 -13.01 -3.87 30.12
CA GLY A 113 -13.65 -4.86 29.25
C GLY A 113 -13.09 -4.77 27.83
N TYR A 114 -13.09 -3.57 27.26
CA TYR A 114 -12.48 -3.30 25.95
C TYR A 114 -10.99 -3.68 25.91
N TRP A 115 -10.23 -3.32 26.96
CA TRP A 115 -8.83 -3.70 27.09
C TRP A 115 -8.63 -5.22 27.07
N ASN A 116 -9.45 -5.95 27.82
CA ASN A 116 -9.37 -7.41 27.88
C ASN A 116 -9.72 -8.07 26.54
N GLU A 117 -10.79 -7.63 25.87
CA GLU A 117 -11.18 -8.13 24.55
C GLU A 117 -10.07 -7.89 23.52
N TRP A 118 -9.54 -6.67 23.48
CA TRP A 118 -8.48 -6.31 22.55
C TRP A 118 -7.18 -7.08 22.81
N LEU A 119 -6.79 -7.23 24.07
CA LEU A 119 -5.60 -8.03 24.42
C LEU A 119 -5.76 -9.50 24.04
N ARG A 120 -6.95 -10.07 24.18
CA ARG A 120 -7.20 -11.47 23.79
C ARG A 120 -7.08 -11.64 22.29
N ASP A 121 -7.66 -10.73 21.51
CA ASP A 121 -7.54 -10.76 20.05
C ASP A 121 -6.08 -10.57 19.60
N ALA A 122 -5.38 -9.59 20.18
CA ALA A 122 -3.95 -9.36 19.92
C ALA A 122 -3.07 -10.55 20.33
N ALA A 123 -3.40 -11.21 21.45
CA ALA A 123 -2.74 -12.43 21.91
C ALA A 123 -2.93 -13.57 20.90
N GLU A 124 -4.15 -13.78 20.41
CA GLU A 124 -4.45 -14.80 19.41
C GLU A 124 -3.69 -14.55 18.10
N HIS A 125 -3.52 -13.30 17.67
CA HIS A 125 -2.81 -12.97 16.42
C HIS A 125 -1.28 -12.85 16.56
N HIS A 126 -0.71 -13.22 17.70
CA HIS A 126 0.72 -13.05 17.96
C HIS A 126 1.57 -14.19 17.35
N VAL A 127 2.77 -13.86 16.86
CA VAL A 127 3.63 -14.80 16.09
C VAL A 127 4.14 -16.00 16.89
N GLU A 128 4.13 -15.93 18.21
CA GLU A 128 4.53 -17.02 19.10
C GLU A 128 3.65 -18.26 18.93
N HIS A 129 2.41 -18.08 18.46
CA HIS A 129 1.49 -19.18 18.13
C HIS A 129 1.89 -19.95 16.86
N ILE A 130 2.85 -19.45 16.08
CA ILE A 130 3.37 -20.12 14.90
C ILE A 130 4.35 -21.22 15.34
N LEU A 131 4.10 -22.44 14.87
CA LEU A 131 4.95 -23.59 15.14
C LEU A 131 6.31 -23.43 14.47
N ASP A 132 7.36 -23.89 15.14
CA ASP A 132 8.69 -23.97 14.54
C ASP A 132 8.81 -25.11 13.51
N ILE A 133 9.97 -25.21 12.85
CA ILE A 133 10.25 -26.27 11.87
C ILE A 133 10.14 -27.70 12.44
N ASN A 134 10.17 -27.87 13.77
CA ASN A 134 9.98 -29.14 14.47
C ASN A 134 8.54 -29.34 14.98
N GLY A 135 7.62 -28.43 14.65
CA GLY A 135 6.23 -28.46 15.11
C GLY A 135 6.04 -28.05 16.57
N GLN A 136 7.01 -27.35 17.18
CA GLN A 136 6.96 -26.92 18.58
C GLN A 136 6.50 -25.47 18.72
N LEU A 137 5.79 -25.19 19.82
CA LEU A 137 5.39 -23.83 20.19
C LEU A 137 6.58 -22.98 20.63
N HIS A 138 6.41 -21.65 20.62
CA HIS A 138 7.42 -20.74 21.15
C HIS A 138 7.72 -21.02 22.63
N PRO A 139 8.99 -21.05 23.07
CA PRO A 139 9.33 -21.22 24.49
C PRO A 139 8.65 -20.23 25.44
N HIS A 140 8.33 -19.03 24.95
CA HIS A 140 7.63 -17.99 25.73
C HIS A 140 6.15 -18.32 25.99
N LEU A 141 5.52 -19.12 25.14
CA LEU A 141 4.15 -19.63 25.35
C LEU A 141 4.12 -20.88 26.24
N THR A 142 5.18 -21.68 26.23
CA THR A 142 5.25 -22.90 27.05
C THR A 142 5.87 -22.67 28.43
N ALA A 143 6.39 -21.47 28.70
CA ALA A 143 6.98 -21.11 29.98
C ALA A 143 5.91 -21.12 31.09
N PRO A 144 6.23 -21.60 32.32
CA PRO A 144 5.25 -21.77 33.40
C PRO A 144 4.39 -20.55 33.73
N SER A 145 4.92 -19.34 33.55
CA SER A 145 4.19 -18.09 33.83
C SER A 145 3.73 -17.34 32.58
N CYS A 146 4.19 -17.73 31.39
CA CYS A 146 3.97 -17.00 30.12
C CYS A 146 4.23 -15.49 30.21
N THR A 147 5.01 -15.03 31.20
CA THR A 147 5.13 -13.59 31.53
C THR A 147 5.72 -12.81 30.37
N TYR A 148 6.71 -13.39 29.69
CA TYR A 148 7.35 -12.77 28.55
C TYR A 148 6.39 -12.61 27.37
N TYR A 149 5.61 -13.65 27.08
CA TYR A 149 4.59 -13.62 26.05
C TYR A 149 3.57 -12.50 26.31
N TRP A 150 3.00 -12.45 27.51
CA TRP A 150 2.03 -11.40 27.86
C TRP A 150 2.64 -10.00 27.87
N ALA A 151 3.90 -9.85 28.33
CA ALA A 151 4.60 -8.58 28.25
C ALA A 151 4.76 -8.10 26.80
N ARG A 152 5.01 -9.01 25.85
CA ARG A 152 5.08 -8.68 24.41
C ARG A 152 3.73 -8.30 23.83
N VAL A 153 2.67 -9.07 24.11
CA VAL A 153 1.31 -8.75 23.65
C VAL A 153 0.90 -7.35 24.15
N ILE A 154 1.13 -7.06 25.43
CA ILE A 154 0.83 -5.75 26.01
C ILE A 154 1.69 -4.65 25.38
N ARG A 155 3.01 -4.87 25.27
CA ARG A 155 3.94 -3.91 24.68
C ARG A 155 3.57 -3.54 23.25
N THR A 156 3.29 -4.54 22.41
CA THR A 156 2.94 -4.35 21.00
C THR A 156 1.60 -3.63 20.86
N THR A 157 0.59 -4.06 21.63
CA THR A 157 -0.72 -3.39 21.70
C THR A 157 -0.56 -1.91 22.02
N ILE A 158 0.11 -1.58 23.13
CA ILE A 158 0.31 -0.19 23.56
C ILE A 158 1.09 0.60 22.49
N LEU A 159 2.20 0.05 22.01
CA LEU A 159 3.05 0.73 21.02
C LEU A 159 2.25 1.14 19.77
N TRP A 160 1.44 0.22 19.23
CA TRP A 160 0.67 0.48 18.01
C TRP A 160 -0.51 1.43 18.23
N SER A 161 -1.20 1.34 19.37
CA SER A 161 -2.28 2.26 19.71
C SER A 161 -1.78 3.70 19.85
N TYR A 162 -0.62 3.91 20.48
CA TYR A 162 0.01 5.23 20.56
C TYR A 162 0.54 5.69 19.20
N PHE A 163 1.21 4.81 18.46
CA PHE A 163 1.72 5.16 17.12
C PHE A 163 0.58 5.65 16.21
N ALA A 164 -0.55 4.95 16.18
CA ALA A 164 -1.73 5.34 15.40
C ALA A 164 -2.32 6.68 15.87
N ALA A 165 -2.43 6.88 17.19
CA ALA A 165 -2.93 8.12 17.79
C ALA A 165 -2.03 9.34 17.52
N ASP A 166 -0.73 9.14 17.30
CA ASP A 166 0.21 10.21 16.97
C ASP A 166 0.29 10.47 15.46
N ILE A 167 0.36 9.42 14.63
CA ILE A 167 0.62 9.55 13.20
C ILE A 167 -0.60 10.01 12.41
N HIS A 168 -1.81 9.55 12.74
CA HIS A 168 -3.01 9.89 11.96
C HIS A 168 -3.38 11.38 12.06
N PRO A 169 -3.36 12.03 13.25
CA PRO A 169 -3.58 13.47 13.33
C PRO A 169 -2.49 14.29 12.64
N LEU A 170 -1.24 13.81 12.67
CA LEU A 170 -0.14 14.45 11.95
C LEU A 170 -0.37 14.42 10.43
N LEU A 171 -0.79 13.27 9.89
CA LEU A 171 -1.14 13.12 8.48
C LEU A 171 -2.32 14.03 8.09
N ALA A 172 -3.35 14.12 8.93
CA ALA A 172 -4.49 15.00 8.71
C ALA A 172 -4.07 16.48 8.63
N ARG A 173 -3.16 16.92 9.51
CA ARG A 173 -2.58 18.28 9.45
C ARG A 173 -1.79 18.51 8.17
N ALA A 174 -0.91 17.59 7.81
CA ALA A 174 -0.12 17.68 6.57
C ALA A 174 -1.01 17.73 5.31
N ALA A 175 -2.12 16.98 5.29
CA ALA A 175 -3.08 17.00 4.19
C ALA A 175 -3.86 18.33 4.14
N ASN A 176 -4.24 18.89 5.29
CA ASN A 176 -4.88 20.20 5.36
C ASN A 176 -3.93 21.33 4.89
N GLU A 177 -2.67 21.31 5.32
CA GLU A 177 -1.66 22.27 4.85
C GLU A 177 -1.47 22.20 3.34
N LEU A 178 -1.42 21.00 2.77
CA LEU A 178 -1.33 20.81 1.32
C LEU A 178 -2.57 21.36 0.59
N LYS A 179 -3.76 21.12 1.14
CA LYS A 179 -5.02 21.65 0.60
C LYS A 179 -5.00 23.18 0.57
N ASP A 180 -4.61 23.81 1.68
CA ASP A 180 -4.57 25.27 1.81
C ASP A 180 -3.58 25.89 0.82
N GLU A 181 -2.37 25.32 0.70
CA GLU A 181 -1.34 25.77 -0.25
C GLU A 181 -1.81 25.57 -1.71
N TYR A 182 -2.51 24.47 -2.00
CA TYR A 182 -3.05 24.22 -3.34
C TYR A 182 -4.13 25.23 -3.73
N VAL A 183 -5.05 25.56 -2.81
CA VAL A 183 -6.10 26.56 -3.04
C VAL A 183 -5.49 27.95 -3.24
N GLN A 184 -4.51 28.33 -2.43
CA GLN A 184 -3.84 29.64 -2.50
C GLN A 184 -3.02 29.83 -3.78
N HIS A 185 -2.48 28.75 -4.34
CA HIS A 185 -1.61 28.77 -5.53
C HIS A 185 -2.28 28.19 -6.79
N SER A 186 -3.62 28.14 -6.82
CA SER A 186 -4.47 27.55 -7.87
C SER A 186 -4.43 28.22 -9.26
N THR A 187 -3.42 29.04 -9.55
CA THR A 187 -3.04 29.34 -10.95
C THR A 187 -2.81 28.04 -11.71
N PRO A 188 -3.18 27.94 -13.00
CA PRO A 188 -3.10 26.69 -13.75
C PRO A 188 -1.66 26.20 -13.72
N LEU A 189 -1.44 25.12 -12.96
CA LEU A 189 -0.13 24.50 -12.81
C LEU A 189 0.33 24.07 -14.20
N ASN A 190 1.39 24.70 -14.68
CA ASN A 190 1.99 24.36 -15.95
C ASN A 190 2.83 23.09 -15.77
N ASN A 191 2.48 22.01 -16.46
CA ASN A 191 3.22 20.74 -16.40
C ASN A 191 4.69 20.86 -16.87
N LEU A 192 5.06 21.97 -17.50
CA LEU A 192 6.41 22.26 -17.98
C LEU A 192 7.26 23.05 -16.98
N GLU A 193 6.65 23.63 -15.95
CA GLU A 193 7.34 24.43 -14.93
C GLU A 193 7.46 23.65 -13.62
N PRO A 194 8.53 23.87 -12.84
CA PRO A 194 8.65 23.26 -11.53
C PRO A 194 7.49 23.71 -10.63
N LEU A 195 7.03 22.79 -9.78
CA LEU A 195 5.95 23.06 -8.83
C LEU A 195 6.34 24.24 -7.91
N PRO A 196 5.39 25.13 -7.54
CA PRO A 196 5.68 26.15 -6.55
C PRO A 196 6.26 25.51 -5.28
N LYS A 197 7.39 26.05 -4.81
CA LYS A 197 8.21 25.43 -3.75
C LYS A 197 7.41 25.07 -2.49
N ARG A 198 6.42 25.89 -2.12
CA ARG A 198 5.55 25.61 -0.96
C ARG A 198 4.69 24.36 -1.16
N ILE A 199 4.09 24.21 -2.34
CA ILE A 199 3.31 23.01 -2.68
C ILE A 199 4.26 21.80 -2.76
N GLU A 200 5.45 21.96 -3.34
CA GLU A 200 6.45 20.90 -3.39
C GLU A 200 6.84 20.41 -1.99
N ASP A 201 7.17 21.35 -1.09
CA ASP A 201 7.52 21.06 0.30
C ASP A 201 6.36 20.37 1.03
N ALA A 202 5.11 20.83 0.86
CA ALA A 202 3.92 20.23 1.47
C ALA A 202 3.65 18.81 0.95
N VAL A 203 3.78 18.57 -0.36
CA VAL A 203 3.63 17.23 -0.95
C VAL A 203 4.73 16.29 -0.44
N LEU A 204 5.98 16.75 -0.40
CA LEU A 204 7.10 15.95 0.10
C LEU A 204 6.94 15.63 1.59
N TYR A 205 6.45 16.58 2.38
CA TYR A 205 6.19 16.39 3.81
C TYR A 205 5.10 15.34 4.04
N LEU A 206 3.95 15.47 3.37
CA LEU A 206 2.87 14.50 3.46
C LEU A 206 3.33 13.11 3.01
N ARG A 207 4.02 13.03 1.87
CA ARG A 207 4.56 11.76 1.35
C ARG A 207 5.52 11.10 2.32
N TYR A 208 6.41 11.87 2.93
CA TYR A 208 7.39 11.36 3.89
C TYR A 208 6.71 10.68 5.10
N PHE A 209 5.66 11.29 5.64
CA PHE A 209 4.92 10.71 6.77
C PHE A 209 4.03 9.55 6.34
N LEU A 210 3.42 9.60 5.15
CA LEU A 210 2.66 8.48 4.59
C LEU A 210 3.56 7.25 4.41
N ASP A 211 4.75 7.43 3.82
CA ASP A 211 5.71 6.34 3.61
C ASP A 211 6.13 5.70 4.94
N ARG A 212 6.26 6.49 6.01
CA ARG A 212 6.57 5.99 7.36
C ARG A 212 5.39 5.28 8.01
N ALA A 213 4.19 5.85 7.91
CA ALA A 213 2.97 5.27 8.44
C ALA A 213 2.70 3.90 7.80
N ILE A 214 2.78 3.82 6.47
CA ILE A 214 2.58 2.59 5.70
C ILE A 214 3.60 1.53 6.09
N ARG A 215 4.89 1.87 6.26
CA ARG A 215 5.91 0.90 6.70
C ARG A 215 5.60 0.31 8.06
N GLY A 216 5.18 1.14 9.02
CA GLY A 216 4.78 0.68 10.35
C GLY A 216 3.56 -0.25 10.27
N LEU A 217 2.52 0.18 9.55
CA LEU A 217 1.29 -0.60 9.37
C LEU A 217 1.53 -1.93 8.64
N LEU A 218 2.34 -1.95 7.59
CA LEU A 218 2.69 -3.17 6.85
C LEU A 218 3.47 -4.15 7.72
N PHE A 219 4.37 -3.64 8.58
CA PHE A 219 5.09 -4.49 9.53
C PHE A 219 4.13 -5.15 10.52
N THR A 220 3.22 -4.38 11.13
CA THR A 220 2.19 -4.91 12.04
C THR A 220 1.28 -5.90 11.34
N PHE A 221 0.79 -5.52 10.16
CA PHE A 221 -0.09 -6.35 9.35
C PHE A 221 0.55 -7.69 9.03
N ARG A 222 1.82 -7.71 8.63
CA ARG A 222 2.57 -8.95 8.39
C ARG A 222 2.60 -9.83 9.64
N GLN A 223 2.98 -9.29 10.80
CA GLN A 223 3.06 -10.06 12.04
C GLN A 223 1.70 -10.63 12.46
N CYS A 224 0.65 -9.79 12.44
CA CYS A 224 -0.70 -10.21 12.82
C CYS A 224 -1.30 -11.20 11.82
N ALA A 225 -1.09 -11.00 10.52
CA ALA A 225 -1.57 -11.92 9.49
C ALA A 225 -0.90 -13.29 9.62
N GLN A 226 0.42 -13.32 9.78
CA GLN A 226 1.18 -14.56 9.98
C GLN A 226 0.77 -15.29 11.26
N GLY A 227 0.50 -14.58 12.36
CA GLY A 227 0.03 -15.16 13.62
C GLY A 227 -1.46 -15.51 13.65
N SER A 228 -2.25 -15.04 12.69
CA SER A 228 -3.72 -15.23 12.69
C SER A 228 -4.12 -16.71 12.72
N PRO A 229 -5.20 -17.09 13.43
CA PRO A 229 -5.69 -18.47 13.44
C PRO A 229 -5.86 -19.12 12.05
N PRO A 230 -6.45 -18.46 11.04
CA PRO A 230 -6.64 -19.08 9.73
C PRO A 230 -5.33 -19.23 8.93
N LEU A 231 -4.37 -18.31 9.08
CA LEU A 231 -3.17 -18.28 8.24
C LEU A 231 -1.93 -18.89 8.91
N ARG A 232 -1.85 -18.97 10.25
CA ARG A 232 -0.61 -19.39 10.95
C ARG A 232 -0.10 -20.77 10.53
N ARG A 233 -0.99 -21.66 10.09
CA ARG A 233 -0.63 -23.00 9.62
C ARG A 233 0.25 -22.96 8.37
N LEU A 234 0.11 -21.90 7.57
CA LEU A 234 0.83 -21.62 6.33
C LEU A 234 2.23 -21.02 6.60
N PHE A 235 2.60 -20.85 7.86
CA PHE A 235 3.91 -20.32 8.25
C PHE A 235 4.61 -21.28 9.23
N ARG A 236 5.93 -21.24 9.20
CA ARG A 236 6.80 -21.91 10.17
C ARG A 236 7.84 -20.94 10.66
N ARG A 237 8.27 -21.16 11.89
CA ARG A 237 9.28 -20.34 12.55
C ARG A 237 10.61 -21.08 12.57
N GLU A 238 11.73 -20.37 12.47
CA GLU A 238 13.03 -20.97 12.75
C GLU A 238 13.12 -21.42 14.21
N ILE A 239 13.94 -22.44 14.48
CA ILE A 239 14.23 -22.87 15.84
C ILE A 239 14.88 -21.70 16.58
N CYS A 240 14.27 -21.28 17.68
CA CYS A 240 14.82 -20.21 18.49
C CYS A 240 14.98 -20.62 19.94
N SER A 241 16.09 -20.19 20.52
CA SER A 241 16.31 -20.20 21.95
C SER A 241 15.36 -19.22 22.65
N VAL A 242 15.26 -19.36 23.98
CA VAL A 242 14.45 -18.48 24.86
C VAL A 242 14.86 -17.00 24.74
N SER A 243 16.06 -16.71 24.24
CA SER A 243 16.60 -15.35 24.11
C SER A 243 16.31 -14.67 22.77
N ASN A 244 15.69 -15.36 21.79
CA ASN A 244 15.44 -14.77 20.49
C ASN A 244 14.08 -14.07 20.49
N ASP A 245 14.11 -12.74 20.43
CA ASP A 245 12.89 -11.93 20.50
C ASP A 245 12.14 -11.94 19.17
N ASP A 246 12.83 -11.90 18.04
CA ASP A 246 12.20 -11.81 16.72
C ASP A 246 12.66 -12.98 15.85
N PRO A 247 12.06 -14.17 16.06
CA PRO A 247 12.43 -15.36 15.31
C PRO A 247 12.05 -15.18 13.83
N ALA A 248 12.92 -15.62 12.92
CA ALA A 248 12.60 -15.57 11.49
C ALA A 248 11.40 -16.48 11.20
N ILE A 249 10.44 -15.93 10.44
CA ILE A 249 9.23 -16.64 10.00
C ILE A 249 9.37 -16.90 8.51
N MET A 250 9.21 -18.17 8.15
CA MET A 250 9.26 -18.69 6.80
C MET A 250 7.85 -19.13 6.36
N GLU A 251 7.61 -19.10 5.06
CA GLU A 251 6.45 -19.75 4.48
C GLU A 251 6.54 -21.26 4.69
N ALA A 252 5.44 -21.86 5.12
CA ALA A 252 5.28 -23.29 5.17
C ALA A 252 4.54 -23.74 3.91
N VAL A 253 4.86 -24.94 3.44
CA VAL A 253 4.02 -25.63 2.45
C VAL A 253 3.40 -26.84 3.15
N PRO A 254 2.23 -26.68 3.80
CA PRO A 254 1.48 -27.81 4.34
C PRO A 254 1.17 -28.84 3.24
N HIS A 255 1.06 -30.11 3.63
CA HIS A 255 0.71 -31.19 2.69
C HIS A 255 -0.72 -31.05 2.13
N ASP A 256 -1.58 -30.32 2.84
CA ASP A 256 -2.99 -30.08 2.56
C ASP A 256 -3.27 -28.63 2.12
N ILE A 257 -2.25 -27.90 1.66
CA ILE A 257 -2.43 -26.52 1.20
C ILE A 257 -3.33 -26.45 -0.04
N THR A 258 -4.30 -25.54 -0.02
CA THR A 258 -5.19 -25.29 -1.15
C THR A 258 -4.57 -24.33 -2.16
N ILE A 259 -5.11 -24.32 -3.39
CA ILE A 259 -4.67 -23.37 -4.43
C ILE A 259 -4.98 -21.94 -3.98
N GLU A 260 -6.14 -21.75 -3.38
CA GLU A 260 -6.63 -20.47 -2.87
C GLU A 260 -5.74 -19.92 -1.76
N GLU A 261 -5.29 -20.77 -0.83
CA GLU A 261 -4.37 -20.35 0.23
C GLU A 261 -2.99 -20.02 -0.30
N THR A 262 -2.51 -20.78 -1.29
CA THR A 262 -1.24 -20.47 -1.97
C THR A 262 -1.32 -19.11 -2.66
N GLU A 263 -2.45 -18.82 -3.32
CA GLU A 263 -2.68 -17.54 -3.97
C GLU A 263 -2.81 -16.40 -2.93
N ALA A 264 -3.52 -16.63 -1.83
CA ALA A 264 -3.65 -15.67 -0.73
C ALA A 264 -2.29 -15.32 -0.11
N VAL A 265 -1.46 -16.32 0.21
CA VAL A 265 -0.11 -16.10 0.75
C VAL A 265 0.72 -15.29 -0.24
N ARG A 266 0.68 -15.63 -1.53
CA ARG A 266 1.39 -14.91 -2.59
C ARG A 266 0.95 -13.45 -2.72
N LEU A 267 -0.34 -13.18 -2.64
CA LEU A 267 -0.86 -11.80 -2.66
C LEU A 267 -0.37 -11.02 -1.44
N LEU A 268 -0.44 -11.64 -0.27
CA LEU A 268 -0.01 -11.03 0.98
C LEU A 268 1.51 -10.74 1.00
N THR A 269 2.36 -11.68 0.57
CA THR A 269 3.80 -11.41 0.41
C THR A 269 4.08 -10.32 -0.62
N GLY A 270 3.31 -10.27 -1.71
CA GLY A 270 3.37 -9.16 -2.66
C GLY A 270 3.08 -7.78 -2.04
N VAL A 271 2.20 -7.72 -1.03
CA VAL A 271 1.83 -6.47 -0.35
C VAL A 271 2.90 -6.05 0.66
N TRP A 272 3.33 -6.92 1.57
CA TRP A 272 4.21 -6.54 2.68
C TRP A 272 5.72 -6.65 2.39
N ASP A 273 6.17 -7.43 1.39
CA ASP A 273 7.59 -7.49 0.99
C ASP A 273 7.91 -6.50 -0.16
N SER A 274 6.95 -5.67 -0.56
CA SER A 274 7.19 -4.68 -1.61
C SER A 274 8.31 -3.70 -1.19
N PRO A 275 9.38 -3.55 -1.99
CA PRO A 275 10.59 -2.81 -1.64
C PRO A 275 10.40 -1.29 -1.41
N ARG A 276 9.17 -0.78 -1.58
CA ARG A 276 8.85 0.64 -1.37
C ARG A 276 7.55 0.87 -0.58
N GLY A 277 6.84 -0.16 -0.11
CA GLY A 277 5.40 0.00 0.16
C GLY A 277 4.61 0.38 -1.10
N MET A 278 5.28 0.39 -2.27
CA MET A 278 4.67 0.49 -3.58
C MET A 278 4.28 -0.92 -3.97
N ALA A 279 3.18 -1.43 -3.43
CA ALA A 279 2.44 -2.39 -4.23
C ALA A 279 2.18 -1.69 -5.59
N PRO A 280 2.65 -2.20 -6.74
CA PRO A 280 2.09 -1.78 -8.03
C PRO A 280 0.60 -2.17 -8.14
N VAL A 281 0.02 -2.77 -7.08
CA VAL A 281 -1.32 -3.31 -7.05
C VAL A 281 -2.37 -2.35 -6.47
N VAL A 282 -2.08 -1.43 -5.52
CA VAL A 282 -3.21 -0.67 -4.89
C VAL A 282 -2.86 0.70 -4.29
N LEU A 283 -2.14 1.59 -4.99
CA LEU A 283 -2.15 3.02 -4.62
C LEU A 283 -2.44 3.98 -5.79
N SER A 284 -2.39 3.50 -7.04
CA SER A 284 -2.92 4.25 -8.18
C SER A 284 -4.46 4.35 -8.17
N PRO A 285 -5.24 3.37 -7.67
CA PRO A 285 -6.69 3.47 -7.62
C PRO A 285 -7.22 4.09 -6.32
N THR A 286 -6.44 4.21 -5.24
CA THR A 286 -6.98 4.77 -3.98
C THR A 286 -7.27 6.25 -4.10
N LEU A 287 -6.44 7.02 -4.83
CA LEU A 287 -6.78 8.39 -5.24
C LEU A 287 -8.06 8.45 -6.09
N ASP A 288 -8.35 7.38 -6.81
CA ASP A 288 -9.46 7.23 -7.74
C ASP A 288 -10.74 6.69 -7.06
N GLU A 289 -10.58 6.11 -5.86
CA GLU A 289 -11.65 5.79 -4.91
C GLU A 289 -11.95 6.96 -3.99
N LEU A 290 -11.07 7.97 -3.90
CA LEU A 290 -11.35 9.23 -3.20
C LEU A 290 -12.41 10.10 -3.89
N ASP A 291 -12.92 9.71 -5.04
CA ASP A 291 -13.99 10.43 -5.74
C ASP A 291 -15.41 9.84 -5.57
N ARG A 292 -15.58 8.73 -4.83
CA ARG A 292 -16.91 8.11 -4.53
C ARG A 292 -17.41 8.28 -3.11
#